data_AF-A0A949AI51-F1
#
_entry.id   AF-A0A949AI51-F1
#
_cell.length_a   1.000
_cell.length_b   1.000
_cell.length_c   1.000
_cell.angle_alpha   90.00
_cell.angle_beta   90.00
_cell.angle_gamma   90.00
#
_symmetry.space_group_name_H-M   'P 1'
#
loop_
_entity.id
_entity.type
_entity.pdbx_description
1 polymer ?
#
loop_
_entity_poly.entity_id
_entity_poly.type
_entity_poly.pdbx_seq_one_letter_code
_entity_poly.pdbx_strand_id
1 'polypeptide(L)'
;MPRLSMTFMDYPCYHIITRGNQRQRVFMNEKDYTVYLGILKKAKRKYRILLYAYCLMPNHVHLLIESLSSLNMSKFMQWLNRGYSAYFNQAYRTSGHLWQGRFISKPILKDQYLIHCANYIESNPVKAGIVENIADYKWSSYRERCLSSEPDLLDEIRGHFEE
;
A
#
# COMPACT_ATOMS: atom_id res chain seq x y z
N MET A 1 0.15 33.83 16.61
CA MET A 1 1.10 33.09 15.75
C MET A 1 0.46 32.94 14.38
N PRO A 2 1.08 33.39 13.28
CA PRO A 2 0.48 33.19 11.97
C PRO A 2 0.51 31.69 11.65
N ARG A 3 -0.64 31.14 11.25
CA ARG A 3 -0.76 29.76 10.75
C ARG A 3 0.02 29.69 9.43
N LEU A 4 1.02 28.81 9.37
CA LEU A 4 1.68 28.44 8.13
C LEU A 4 0.62 27.87 7.18
N SER A 5 0.33 28.60 6.10
CA SER A 5 -0.37 28.07 4.93
C SER A 5 0.57 27.06 4.26
N MET A 6 0.32 25.76 4.47
CA MET A 6 1.08 24.70 3.81
C MET A 6 0.47 24.46 2.44
N THR A 7 1.19 24.82 1.37
CA THR A 7 0.76 24.72 -0.03
C THR A 7 1.72 23.77 -0.77
N PHE A 8 1.17 22.83 -1.55
CA PHE A 8 1.81 21.69 -2.25
C PHE A 8 2.31 20.55 -1.33
N MET A 9 2.17 19.28 -1.79
CA MET A 9 2.82 18.13 -1.17
C MET A 9 4.30 18.42 -0.89
N ASP A 10 4.69 18.44 0.38
CA ASP A 10 6.08 18.66 0.77
C ASP A 10 7.01 17.52 0.27
N TYR A 11 6.44 16.36 -0.09
CA TYR A 11 7.19 15.16 -0.46
C TYR A 11 6.55 14.34 -1.60
N PRO A 12 7.36 13.63 -2.41
CA PRO A 12 6.84 12.85 -3.53
C PRO A 12 5.99 11.66 -3.05
N CYS A 13 4.80 11.54 -3.64
CA CYS A 13 3.96 10.37 -3.56
C CYS A 13 4.37 9.30 -4.56
N TYR A 14 4.20 8.03 -4.19
CA TYR A 14 4.54 6.89 -5.04
C TYR A 14 3.44 5.84 -5.06
N HIS A 15 3.11 5.38 -6.28
CA HIS A 15 2.45 4.10 -6.48
C HIS A 15 3.50 2.99 -6.49
N ILE A 16 3.47 2.17 -5.45
CA ILE A 16 4.37 1.04 -5.25
C ILE A 16 3.69 -0.25 -5.68
N ILE A 17 4.45 -1.11 -6.36
CA ILE A 17 4.01 -2.45 -6.74
C ILE A 17 5.06 -3.47 -6.34
N THR A 18 4.67 -4.47 -5.54
CA THR A 18 5.51 -5.61 -5.18
C THR A 18 4.84 -6.89 -5.66
N ARG A 19 5.53 -7.72 -6.46
CA ARG A 19 4.94 -8.92 -7.08
C ARG A 19 5.66 -10.19 -6.66
N GLY A 20 4.90 -11.27 -6.47
CA GLY A 20 5.43 -12.60 -6.19
C GLY A 20 6.36 -13.08 -7.29
N ASN A 21 7.44 -13.77 -6.91
CA ASN A 21 8.39 -14.34 -7.84
C ASN A 21 7.69 -15.33 -8.77
N GLN A 22 7.99 -15.29 -10.06
CA GLN A 22 7.27 -16.05 -11.10
C GLN A 22 5.74 -15.84 -11.08
N ARG A 23 5.27 -14.68 -10.60
CA ARG A 23 3.84 -14.34 -10.45
C ARG A 23 3.07 -15.30 -9.53
N GLN A 24 3.78 -16.04 -8.68
CA GLN A 24 3.18 -16.96 -7.72
C GLN A 24 2.26 -16.24 -6.73
N ARG A 25 1.29 -16.97 -6.18
CA ARG A 25 0.48 -16.48 -5.07
C ARG A 25 1.37 -16.25 -3.85
N VAL A 26 1.19 -15.09 -3.22
CA VAL A 26 1.89 -14.70 -1.99
C VAL A 26 0.94 -14.65 -0.80
N PHE A 27 -0.37 -14.75 -1.03
CA PHE A 27 -1.40 -14.90 -0.02
C PHE A 27 -2.24 -16.16 -0.32
N MET A 28 -2.13 -17.15 0.55
CA MET A 28 -2.79 -18.45 0.39
C MET A 28 -4.11 -18.51 1.16
N ASN A 29 -4.22 -17.79 2.28
CA ASN A 29 -5.42 -17.72 3.12
C ASN A 29 -5.59 -16.33 3.77
N GLU A 30 -6.70 -16.10 4.48
CA GLU A 30 -7.01 -14.81 5.12
C GLU A 30 -6.00 -14.37 6.19
N LYS A 31 -5.34 -15.32 6.87
CA LYS A 31 -4.33 -15.03 7.90
C LYS A 31 -3.11 -14.33 7.28
N ASP A 32 -2.72 -14.72 6.07
CA ASP A 32 -1.59 -14.11 5.38
C ASP A 32 -1.78 -12.61 5.13
N TYR A 33 -2.99 -12.23 4.68
CA TYR A 33 -3.33 -10.83 4.47
C TYR A 33 -3.29 -10.04 5.79
N THR A 34 -3.85 -10.62 6.86
CA THR A 34 -3.86 -10.01 8.19
C THR A 34 -2.44 -9.80 8.73
N VAL A 35 -1.56 -10.80 8.55
CA VAL A 35 -0.14 -10.69 8.93
C VAL A 35 0.56 -9.61 8.13
N TYR A 36 0.33 -9.53 6.82
CA TYR A 36 0.90 -8.49 5.98
C TYR A 36 0.47 -7.09 6.42
N LEU A 37 -0.82 -6.87 6.68
CA LEU A 37 -1.33 -5.59 7.18
C LEU A 37 -0.74 -5.23 8.55
N GLY A 38 -0.57 -6.21 9.45
CA GLY A 38 0.11 -5.99 10.73
C GLY A 38 1.58 -5.60 10.59
N ILE A 39 2.30 -6.20 9.64
CA ILE A 39 3.69 -5.82 9.30
C ILE A 39 3.70 -4.42 8.68
N LEU A 40 2.81 -4.13 7.72
CA LEU A 40 2.67 -2.83 7.08
C LEU A 40 2.42 -1.72 8.10
N LYS A 41 1.51 -1.92 9.07
CA LYS A 41 1.24 -0.96 10.17
C LYS A 41 2.49 -0.67 11.00
N LYS A 42 3.25 -1.71 11.36
CA LYS A 42 4.51 -1.57 12.11
C LYS A 42 5.57 -0.83 11.30
N ALA A 43 5.73 -1.18 10.03
CA ALA A 43 6.67 -0.55 9.10
C ALA A 43 6.35 0.93 8.90
N LYS A 44 5.06 1.24 8.65
CA LYS A 44 4.55 2.60 8.46
C LYS A 44 4.95 3.51 9.62
N ARG A 45 4.67 3.09 10.86
CA ARG A 45 5.04 3.85 12.07
C ARG A 45 6.55 4.00 12.22
N LYS A 46 7.30 2.91 12.02
CA LYS A 46 8.77 2.90 12.19
C LYS A 46 9.49 3.86 11.25
N TYR A 47 9.04 3.95 10.00
CA TYR A 47 9.69 4.74 8.96
C TYR A 47 8.96 6.04 8.63
N ARG A 48 7.90 6.38 9.39
CA ARG A 48 7.09 7.60 9.22
C ARG A 48 6.58 7.76 7.78
N ILE A 49 6.03 6.68 7.26
CA ILE A 49 5.37 6.66 5.95
C ILE A 49 3.92 7.09 6.12
N LEU A 50 3.42 7.87 5.18
CA LEU A 50 1.99 8.09 5.01
C LEU A 50 1.48 7.08 3.98
N LEU A 51 0.37 6.41 4.27
CA LEU A 51 -0.27 5.42 3.43
C LEU A 51 -1.65 5.95 3.06
N TYR A 52 -1.82 6.27 1.79
CA TYR A 52 -3.08 6.79 1.31
C TYR A 52 -4.00 5.73 0.76
N ALA A 53 -3.49 4.65 0.17
CA ALA A 53 -4.28 3.54 -0.34
C ALA A 53 -3.47 2.23 -0.39
N TYR A 54 -4.16 1.09 -0.35
CA TYR A 54 -3.55 -0.23 -0.57
C TYR A 54 -4.51 -1.20 -1.25
N CYS A 55 -3.95 -2.18 -1.95
CA CYS A 55 -4.68 -3.36 -2.41
C CYS A 55 -3.75 -4.57 -2.41
N LEU A 56 -4.07 -5.59 -1.61
CA LEU A 56 -3.34 -6.84 -1.54
C LEU A 56 -4.00 -7.83 -2.49
N MET A 57 -3.43 -8.04 -3.67
CA MET A 57 -3.89 -9.04 -4.64
C MET A 57 -3.25 -10.41 -4.32
N PRO A 58 -3.84 -11.55 -4.72
CA PRO A 58 -3.31 -12.86 -4.36
C PRO A 58 -1.83 -13.10 -4.67
N ASN A 59 -1.28 -12.46 -5.72
CA ASN A 59 0.11 -12.59 -6.15
C ASN A 59 0.92 -11.27 -6.17
N HIS A 60 0.34 -10.14 -5.76
CA HIS A 60 1.07 -8.86 -5.72
C HIS A 60 0.38 -7.85 -4.80
N VAL A 61 1.07 -6.76 -4.49
CA VAL A 61 0.60 -5.70 -3.61
C VAL A 61 0.75 -4.36 -4.31
N HIS A 62 -0.26 -3.52 -4.18
CA HIS A 62 -0.24 -2.11 -4.54
C HIS A 62 -0.30 -1.26 -3.27
N LEU A 63 0.56 -0.25 -3.17
CA LEU A 63 0.50 0.77 -2.11
C LEU A 63 0.57 2.16 -2.75
N LEU A 64 -0.16 3.12 -2.20
CA LEU A 64 0.00 4.54 -2.47
C LEU A 64 0.56 5.17 -1.20
N ILE A 65 1.82 5.61 -1.26
CA ILE A 65 2.53 6.12 -0.09
C ILE A 65 3.17 7.47 -0.36
N GLU A 66 3.33 8.24 0.70
CA GLU A 66 4.20 9.41 0.75
C GLU A 66 5.27 9.19 1.80
N SER A 67 6.48 9.64 1.50
CA SER A 67 7.61 9.51 2.40
C SER A 67 8.27 10.86 2.60
N LEU A 68 8.36 11.30 3.85
CA LEU A 68 9.07 12.52 4.27
C LEU A 68 10.59 12.50 3.94
N SER A 69 11.08 11.37 3.42
CA SER A 69 12.45 11.21 2.91
C SER A 69 12.53 10.02 1.96
N SER A 70 13.21 10.14 0.81
CA SER A 70 13.42 9.03 -0.14
C SER A 70 14.17 7.84 0.48
N LEU A 71 15.05 8.09 1.45
CA LEU A 71 15.79 7.05 2.17
C LEU A 71 14.86 6.19 3.03
N ASN A 72 13.79 6.78 3.57
CA ASN A 72 12.83 6.07 4.41
C ASN A 72 11.96 5.11 3.59
N MET A 73 11.61 5.46 2.34
CA MET A 73 10.83 4.58 1.47
C MET A 73 11.55 3.26 1.19
N SER A 74 12.83 3.31 0.84
CA SER A 74 13.61 2.10 0.54
C SER A 74 13.76 1.20 1.77
N LYS A 75 14.00 1.79 2.95
CA LYS A 75 14.10 1.06 4.22
C LYS A 75 12.75 0.48 4.64
N PHE A 76 11.66 1.23 4.45
CA PHE A 76 10.28 0.78 4.68
C PHE A 76 9.96 -0.45 3.83
N MET A 77 10.18 -0.38 2.52
CA MET A 77 9.90 -1.50 1.61
C MET A 77 10.79 -2.71 1.90
N GLN A 78 12.06 -2.49 2.24
CA GLN A 78 12.95 -3.57 2.64
C GLN A 78 12.44 -4.26 3.91
N TRP A 79 12.03 -3.50 4.93
CA TRP A 79 11.54 -4.06 6.19
C TRP A 79 10.22 -4.81 6.00
N LEU A 80 9.28 -4.22 5.25
CA LEU A 80 7.99 -4.82 4.92
C LEU A 80 8.15 -6.14 4.15
N ASN A 81 8.89 -6.10 3.03
CA ASN A 81 9.06 -7.26 2.17
C ASN A 81 9.86 -8.37 2.87
N ARG A 82 10.91 -8.02 3.63
CA ARG A 82 11.70 -9.00 4.39
C ARG A 82 10.88 -9.63 5.51
N GLY A 83 10.13 -8.82 6.26
CA GLY A 83 9.28 -9.29 7.35
C GLY A 83 8.23 -10.28 6.85
N TYR A 84 7.56 -9.95 5.75
CA TYR A 84 6.56 -10.85 5.19
C TYR A 84 7.17 -12.11 4.56
N SER A 85 8.28 -12.01 3.83
CA SER A 85 8.97 -13.18 3.28
C SER A 85 9.43 -14.15 4.37
N ALA A 86 9.89 -13.64 5.52
CA ALA A 86 10.27 -14.47 6.66
C ALA A 86 9.07 -15.23 7.23
N TYR A 87 7.94 -14.54 7.43
CA TYR A 87 6.67 -15.18 7.83
C TYR A 87 6.24 -16.25 6.82
N PHE A 88 6.20 -15.92 5.53
CA PHE A 88 5.74 -16.82 4.48
C PHE A 88 6.60 -18.09 4.42
N ASN A 89 7.92 -17.93 4.40
CA ASN A 89 8.84 -19.06 4.36
C ASN A 89 8.70 -19.97 5.58
N GLN A 90 8.45 -19.39 6.77
CA GLN A 90 8.17 -20.17 7.97
C GLN A 90 6.82 -20.89 7.90
N ALA A 91 5.76 -20.20 7.48
CA ALA A 91 4.40 -20.72 7.43
C ALA A 91 4.24 -21.86 6.41
N TYR A 92 4.92 -21.73 5.26
CA TYR A 92 4.79 -22.66 4.13
C TYR A 92 6.00 -23.58 3.96
N ARG A 93 6.97 -23.53 4.89
CA ARG A 93 8.22 -24.34 4.87
C ARG A 93 8.99 -24.20 3.55
N THR A 94 8.96 -23.00 2.96
CA THR A 94 9.69 -22.67 1.74
C THR A 94 11.00 -21.95 2.05
N SER A 95 11.87 -21.82 1.05
CA SER A 95 13.11 -21.06 1.13
C SER A 95 13.29 -20.20 -0.12
N GLY A 96 14.21 -19.24 -0.06
CA GLY A 96 14.51 -18.35 -1.19
C GLY A 96 13.61 -17.11 -1.29
N HIS A 97 13.57 -16.55 -2.50
CA HIS A 97 12.91 -15.26 -2.77
C HIS A 97 11.42 -15.41 -3.05
N LEU A 98 10.59 -14.90 -2.13
CA LEU A 98 9.14 -14.78 -2.32
C LEU A 98 8.77 -13.74 -3.39
N TRP A 99 9.47 -12.62 -3.42
CA TRP A 99 9.21 -11.51 -4.33
C TRP A 99 10.08 -11.59 -5.59
N GLN A 100 9.57 -11.14 -6.73
CA GLN A 100 10.26 -11.19 -8.03
C GLN A 100 11.54 -10.31 -8.06
N GLY A 101 11.68 -9.39 -7.11
CA GLY A 101 12.85 -8.52 -7.01
C GLY A 101 12.52 -7.26 -6.21
N ARG A 102 13.14 -6.14 -6.62
CA ARG A 102 12.81 -4.82 -6.07
C ARG A 102 11.38 -4.44 -6.43
N PHE A 103 10.74 -3.67 -5.55
CA PHE A 103 9.45 -3.07 -5.82
C PHE A 103 9.56 -2.08 -6.99
N ILE A 104 8.48 -1.94 -7.76
CA ILE A 104 8.33 -0.86 -8.73
C ILE A 104 7.85 0.37 -7.96
N SER A 105 8.42 1.54 -8.26
CA SER A 105 7.94 2.83 -7.75
C SER A 105 7.63 3.77 -8.90
N LYS A 106 6.40 4.27 -8.94
CA LYS A 106 5.95 5.26 -9.93
C LYS A 106 5.61 6.56 -9.20
N PRO A 107 6.35 7.66 -9.41
CA PRO A 107 6.05 8.93 -8.77
C PRO A 107 4.71 9.48 -9.26
N ILE A 108 3.98 10.17 -8.38
CA ILE A 108 2.75 10.90 -8.71
C ILE A 108 3.05 12.37 -8.52
N LEU A 109 2.92 13.14 -9.60
CA LEU A 109 3.43 14.51 -9.69
C LEU A 109 2.38 15.59 -9.40
N LYS A 110 1.11 15.21 -9.19
CA LYS A 110 -0.01 16.14 -9.07
C LYS A 110 -1.07 15.61 -8.10
N ASP A 111 -1.54 16.45 -7.19
CA ASP A 111 -2.47 16.11 -6.11
C ASP A 111 -3.79 15.52 -6.63
N GLN A 112 -4.34 16.10 -7.71
CA GLN A 112 -5.57 15.61 -8.36
C GLN A 112 -5.44 14.15 -8.85
N TYR A 113 -4.23 13.66 -9.11
CA TYR A 113 -4.00 12.29 -9.53
C TYR A 113 -3.94 11.29 -8.36
N LEU A 114 -3.84 11.76 -7.10
CA LEU A 114 -3.83 10.85 -5.96
C LEU A 114 -5.14 10.09 -5.81
N ILE A 115 -6.28 10.78 -5.87
CA ILE A 115 -7.58 10.13 -5.75
C ILE A 115 -7.80 9.17 -6.91
N HIS A 116 -7.46 9.59 -8.13
CA HIS A 116 -7.50 8.70 -9.29
C HIS A 116 -6.60 7.47 -9.12
N CYS A 117 -5.41 7.63 -8.54
CA CYS A 117 -4.51 6.52 -8.24
C CYS A 117 -5.05 5.61 -7.14
N ALA A 118 -5.61 6.17 -6.06
CA ALA A 118 -6.25 5.42 -4.98
C ALA A 118 -7.41 4.58 -5.53
N ASN A 119 -8.31 5.18 -6.30
CA ASN A 119 -9.41 4.49 -6.97
C ASN A 119 -8.89 3.42 -7.95
N TYR A 120 -7.83 3.73 -8.71
CA TYR A 120 -7.18 2.75 -9.58
C TYR A 120 -6.68 1.55 -8.76
N ILE A 121 -5.98 1.79 -7.65
CA ILE A 121 -5.43 0.76 -6.76
C ILE A 121 -6.55 -0.13 -6.22
N GLU A 122 -7.58 0.49 -5.65
CA GLU A 122 -8.70 -0.19 -5.01
C GLU A 122 -9.55 -0.96 -6.04
N SER A 123 -9.62 -0.51 -7.30
CA SER A 123 -10.35 -1.20 -8.39
C SER A 123 -9.64 -2.41 -9.00
N ASN A 124 -8.39 -2.72 -8.62
CA ASN A 124 -7.65 -3.86 -9.20
C ASN A 124 -8.36 -5.22 -9.05
N PRO A 125 -9.01 -5.54 -7.93
CA PRO A 125 -9.76 -6.79 -7.77
C PRO A 125 -10.89 -6.93 -8.79
N VAL A 126 -11.61 -5.84 -9.09
CA VAL A 126 -12.68 -5.80 -10.10
C VAL A 126 -12.08 -5.99 -11.49
N LYS A 127 -11.01 -5.25 -11.82
CA LYS A 127 -10.32 -5.37 -13.12
C LYS A 127 -9.73 -6.76 -13.36
N ALA A 128 -9.38 -7.48 -12.30
CA ALA A 128 -8.89 -8.85 -12.36
C ALA A 128 -10.00 -9.90 -12.35
N GLY A 129 -11.28 -9.51 -12.28
CA GLY A 129 -12.41 -10.43 -12.23
C GLY A 129 -12.51 -11.24 -10.93
N ILE A 130 -11.92 -10.76 -9.82
CA ILE A 130 -11.96 -11.45 -8.52
C ILE A 130 -13.29 -11.17 -7.81
N VAL A 131 -13.83 -9.97 -7.98
CA VAL A 131 -15.12 -9.52 -7.45
C VAL A 131 -15.82 -8.65 -8.48
N GLU A 132 -17.15 -8.56 -8.42
CA GLU A 132 -17.94 -7.67 -9.29
C GLU A 132 -17.97 -6.24 -8.75
N ASN A 133 -18.05 -6.08 -7.43
CA ASN A 133 -18.06 -4.78 -6.76
C ASN A 133 -16.76 -4.55 -5.97
N ILE A 134 -16.24 -3.31 -6.04
CA ILE A 134 -15.03 -2.89 -5.29
C ILE A 134 -15.19 -3.08 -3.78
N ALA A 135 -16.41 -2.90 -3.25
CA ALA A 135 -16.72 -3.07 -1.84
C ALA A 135 -16.61 -4.52 -1.37
N ASP A 136 -16.66 -5.51 -2.27
CA ASP A 136 -16.62 -6.93 -1.89
C ASP A 136 -15.21 -7.42 -1.58
N TYR A 137 -14.18 -6.70 -2.04
CA TYR A 137 -12.79 -7.07 -1.81
C TYR A 137 -12.25 -6.53 -0.48
N LYS A 138 -12.24 -7.40 0.53
CA LYS A 138 -11.81 -7.10 1.91
C LYS A 138 -10.37 -6.61 2.03
N TRP A 139 -9.49 -7.01 1.12
CA TRP A 139 -8.04 -6.78 1.23
C TRP A 139 -7.57 -5.54 0.46
N SER A 140 -8.42 -4.52 0.43
CA SER A 140 -8.12 -3.21 -0.12
C SER A 140 -8.53 -2.10 0.85
N SER A 141 -7.97 -0.92 0.66
CA SER A 141 -8.29 0.28 1.44
C SER A 141 -9.68 0.83 1.20
N TYR A 142 -10.43 0.35 0.19
CA TYR A 142 -11.73 0.91 -0.17
C TYR A 142 -12.71 0.91 1.01
N ARG A 143 -12.83 -0.23 1.71
CA ARG A 143 -13.74 -0.35 2.85
C ARG A 143 -13.36 0.60 3.98
N GLU A 144 -12.06 0.69 4.27
CA GLU A 144 -11.56 1.57 5.30
C GLU A 144 -11.79 3.05 4.97
N ARG A 145 -11.63 3.44 3.70
CA ARG A 145 -11.86 4.81 3.24
C ARG A 145 -13.33 5.20 3.21
N CYS A 146 -14.19 4.33 2.69
CA CYS A 146 -15.57 4.69 2.37
C CYS A 146 -16.59 4.20 3.41
N LEU A 147 -16.26 3.18 4.20
CA LEU A 147 -17.19 2.53 5.13
C LEU A 147 -16.78 2.65 6.60
N SER A 148 -15.54 3.09 6.91
CA SER A 148 -15.11 3.33 8.28
C SER A 148 -15.28 4.79 8.67
N SER A 149 -15.79 5.04 9.87
CA SER A 149 -15.80 6.39 10.47
C SER A 149 -14.43 6.78 11.04
N GLU A 150 -13.59 5.79 11.36
CA GLU A 150 -12.25 5.99 11.90
C GLU A 150 -11.27 5.05 11.15
N PRO A 151 -10.46 5.57 10.21
CA PRO A 151 -9.45 4.78 9.54
C PRO A 151 -8.33 4.36 10.51
N ASP A 152 -7.84 3.12 10.42
CA ASP A 152 -6.82 2.57 11.32
C ASP A 152 -5.40 2.64 10.72
N LEU A 153 -5.30 2.42 9.41
CA LEU A 153 -4.07 2.29 8.66
C LEU A 153 -3.84 3.46 7.69
N LEU A 154 -4.92 4.02 7.14
CA LEU A 154 -4.87 5.10 6.17
C LEU A 154 -4.63 6.47 6.82
N ASP A 155 -3.80 7.28 6.17
CA ASP A 155 -3.74 8.71 6.44
C ASP A 155 -4.66 9.45 5.47
N GLU A 156 -5.13 10.62 5.89
CA GLU A 156 -5.95 11.49 5.06
C GLU A 156 -5.17 11.99 3.84
N ILE A 157 -5.81 11.93 2.67
CA ILE A 157 -5.31 12.61 1.48
C ILE A 157 -5.62 14.11 1.66
N ARG A 158 -4.61 14.89 2.05
CA ARG A 158 -4.70 16.35 2.10
C ARG A 158 -4.40 16.90 0.71
N GLY A 159 -5.43 17.15 -0.08
CA GLY A 159 -5.31 17.92 -1.31
C GLY A 159 -5.84 19.34 -1.10
N HIS A 160 -5.16 20.34 -1.64
CA HIS A 160 -5.84 21.60 -1.97
C HIS A 160 -6.69 21.34 -3.20
N PHE A 161 -7.98 21.09 -2.98
CA PHE A 161 -8.97 21.22 -4.05
C PHE A 161 -9.17 22.71 -4.24
N GLU A 162 -8.32 23.35 -5.05
CA GLU A 162 -8.71 24.63 -5.63
C GLU A 162 -9.90 24.35 -6.56
N GLU A 163 -11.05 24.96 -6.24
CA GLU A 163 -12.26 25.01 -7.08
C GLU A 163 -11.97 25.65 -8.45
#